data_AF-A0A661ZF10-F1
#
_entry.id   AF-A0A661ZF10-F1
#
_cell.length_a   1.000
_cell.length_b   1.000
_cell.length_c   1.000
_cell.angle_alpha   90.00
_cell.angle_beta   90.00
_cell.angle_gamma   90.00
#
_symmetry.space_group_name_H-M   'P 1'
#
loop_
_entity.id
_entity.type
_entity.pdbx_description
1 polymer ?
#
loop_
_entity_poly.entity_id
_entity_poly.type
_entity_poly.pdbx_seq_one_letter_code
_entity_poly.pdbx_strand_id
1 'polypeptide(L)'
;ERSLSPETYYQSTLRFIDVKVEGNMAFRKPVSVSPAAAEKYAKGNPGILTDGVQGAHDFAVHWLGWWGEDAAITIDLEEMIKPEKIEIGTLWDGRSWILHPSSITCLVSKDGKEFSRIGKHEVNGPQQFEETTRDYTFMAPAQEIRYVRFVITRAGPLPKWHASEGEPSWFFVDEITVF
;
A
#
# COMPACT_ATOMS: atom_id res chain seq x y z
N GLU A 1 -25.24 8.97 8.56
CA GLU A 1 -24.88 8.60 7.17
C GLU A 1 -23.71 9.49 6.72
N ARG A 2 -22.69 8.90 6.05
CA ARG A 2 -21.68 9.67 5.32
C ARG A 2 -22.40 10.27 4.11
N SER A 3 -22.61 11.58 4.08
CA SER A 3 -22.71 12.27 2.79
C SER A 3 -21.29 12.68 2.42
N LEU A 4 -20.64 11.88 1.55
CA LEU A 4 -19.43 12.38 0.88
C LEU A 4 -19.79 13.65 0.13
N SER A 5 -18.85 14.59 0.05
CA SER A 5 -19.03 15.68 -0.92
C SER A 5 -19.08 15.07 -2.32
N PRO A 6 -19.86 15.66 -3.26
CA PRO A 6 -19.89 15.20 -4.65
C PRO A 6 -18.48 15.09 -5.26
N GLU A 7 -17.59 16.03 -4.91
CA GLU A 7 -16.20 16.03 -5.37
C GLU A 7 -15.42 14.82 -4.85
N THR A 8 -15.48 14.54 -3.55
CA THR A 8 -14.79 13.39 -2.95
C THR A 8 -15.31 12.07 -3.52
N TYR A 9 -16.62 11.96 -3.73
CA TYR A 9 -17.22 10.79 -4.37
C TYR A 9 -16.73 10.61 -5.81
N TYR A 10 -16.70 11.71 -6.58
CA TYR A 10 -16.21 11.70 -7.96
C TYR A 10 -14.74 11.27 -8.04
N GLN A 11 -13.86 11.87 -7.24
CA GLN A 11 -12.43 11.51 -7.21
C GLN A 11 -12.20 10.07 -6.76
N SER A 12 -12.94 9.58 -5.75
CA SER A 12 -12.86 8.17 -5.35
C SER A 12 -13.32 7.22 -6.46
N THR A 13 -14.33 7.63 -7.25
CA THR A 13 -14.82 6.82 -8.37
C THR A 13 -13.78 6.78 -9.47
N LEU A 14 -13.17 7.93 -9.81
CA LEU A 14 -12.10 8.00 -10.81
C LEU A 14 -10.92 7.09 -10.45
N ARG A 15 -10.44 7.12 -9.20
CA ARG A 15 -9.36 6.23 -8.73
C ARG A 15 -9.71 4.75 -8.95
N PHE A 16 -10.93 4.35 -8.64
CA PHE A 16 -11.35 2.96 -8.73
C PHE A 16 -11.54 2.47 -10.19
N ILE A 17 -12.05 3.32 -11.07
CA ILE A 17 -12.29 2.95 -12.49
C ILE A 17 -11.04 3.07 -13.36
N ASP A 18 -10.03 3.82 -12.93
CA ASP A 18 -8.75 3.97 -13.63
C ASP A 18 -7.83 2.76 -13.38
N VAL A 19 -8.06 1.69 -14.13
CA VAL A 19 -7.34 0.43 -13.98
C VAL A 19 -5.90 0.57 -14.49
N LYS A 20 -4.92 0.36 -13.60
CA LYS A 20 -3.47 0.48 -13.84
C LYS A 20 -2.89 -0.71 -14.62
N VAL A 21 -3.31 -0.84 -15.88
CA VAL A 21 -2.86 -1.92 -16.77
C VAL A 21 -1.75 -1.46 -17.72
N GLU A 22 -1.97 -0.38 -18.47
CA GLU A 22 -1.07 0.03 -19.54
C GLU A 22 0.28 0.48 -18.98
N GLY A 23 1.35 -0.23 -19.34
CA GLY A 23 2.73 0.05 -18.88
C GLY A 23 3.07 -0.49 -17.48
N ASN A 24 2.10 -1.02 -16.72
CA ASN A 24 2.36 -1.56 -15.39
C ASN A 24 2.98 -2.96 -15.48
N MET A 25 4.29 -3.05 -15.28
CA MET A 25 5.05 -4.30 -15.30
C MET A 25 4.78 -5.20 -14.09
N ALA A 26 4.11 -4.70 -13.05
CA ALA A 26 3.65 -5.53 -11.93
C ALA A 26 2.29 -6.19 -12.18
N PHE A 27 1.58 -5.84 -13.25
CA PHE A 27 0.23 -6.36 -13.50
C PHE A 27 0.19 -7.90 -13.57
N ARG A 28 -0.65 -8.50 -12.71
CA ARG A 28 -0.84 -9.95 -12.50
C ARG A 28 0.42 -10.71 -12.07
N LYS A 29 1.42 -10.02 -11.56
CA LYS A 29 2.65 -10.65 -11.08
C LYS A 29 2.46 -11.30 -9.71
N PRO A 30 3.11 -12.44 -9.43
CA PRO A 30 3.00 -13.10 -8.14
C PRO A 30 3.39 -12.19 -6.96
N VAL A 31 2.52 -12.15 -5.96
CA VAL A 31 2.72 -11.38 -4.72
C VAL A 31 2.74 -12.32 -3.52
N SER A 32 3.68 -12.09 -2.61
CA SER A 32 3.75 -12.73 -1.30
C SER A 32 3.76 -11.68 -0.21
N VAL A 33 3.11 -11.98 0.91
CA VAL A 33 3.03 -11.10 2.08
C VAL A 33 3.44 -11.84 3.34
N SER A 34 4.07 -11.13 4.26
CA SER A 34 4.47 -11.65 5.56
C SER A 34 4.32 -10.57 6.63
N PRO A 35 3.46 -10.74 7.65
CA PRO A 35 2.54 -11.86 7.84
C PRO A 35 1.38 -11.82 6.83
N ALA A 36 0.54 -12.86 6.86
CA ALA A 36 -0.69 -12.89 6.07
C ALA A 36 -1.58 -11.67 6.40
N ALA A 37 -2.18 -11.07 5.38
CA ALA A 37 -3.16 -10.01 5.56
C ALA A 37 -4.45 -10.56 6.21
N ALA A 38 -5.22 -9.72 6.88
CA ALA A 38 -6.44 -10.14 7.54
C ALA A 38 -7.50 -10.64 6.52
N GLU A 39 -7.99 -11.86 6.69
CA GLU A 39 -8.93 -12.51 5.75
C GLU A 39 -10.24 -11.73 5.54
N LYS A 40 -10.66 -10.90 6.51
CA LYS A 40 -11.88 -10.10 6.38
C LYS A 40 -11.83 -9.03 5.28
N TYR A 41 -10.64 -8.65 4.81
CA TYR A 41 -10.46 -7.66 3.73
C TYR A 41 -9.92 -8.36 2.50
N ALA A 42 -10.69 -8.29 1.39
CA ALA A 42 -10.36 -8.95 0.13
C ALA A 42 -9.92 -10.43 0.26
N LYS A 43 -10.47 -11.14 1.27
CA LYS A 43 -10.11 -12.54 1.59
C LYS A 43 -8.64 -12.75 1.93
N GLY A 44 -7.92 -11.69 2.30
CA GLY A 44 -6.48 -11.72 2.55
C GLY A 44 -5.64 -12.04 1.30
N ASN A 45 -6.21 -11.92 0.10
CA ASN A 45 -5.58 -12.35 -1.15
C ASN A 45 -4.50 -11.34 -1.63
N PRO A 46 -3.20 -11.69 -1.64
CA PRO A 46 -2.14 -10.80 -2.10
C PRO A 46 -2.26 -10.38 -3.57
N GLY A 47 -2.94 -11.19 -4.40
CA GLY A 47 -3.06 -10.92 -5.84
C GLY A 47 -3.77 -9.60 -6.17
N ILE A 48 -4.57 -9.06 -5.25
CA ILE A 48 -5.23 -7.76 -5.47
C ILE A 48 -4.26 -6.59 -5.55
N LEU A 49 -3.04 -6.75 -5.04
CA LEU A 49 -2.04 -5.68 -5.04
C LEU A 49 -1.39 -5.47 -6.41
N THR A 50 -1.79 -6.25 -7.41
CA THR A 50 -1.20 -6.23 -8.76
C THR A 50 -2.27 -6.46 -9.83
N ASP A 51 -3.55 -6.36 -9.50
CA ASP A 51 -4.62 -6.66 -10.45
C ASP A 51 -5.09 -5.42 -11.23
N GLY A 52 -4.40 -4.29 -11.05
CA GLY A 52 -4.64 -3.04 -11.74
C GLY A 52 -5.72 -2.20 -11.08
N VAL A 53 -6.47 -2.70 -10.11
CA VAL A 53 -7.58 -1.96 -9.50
C VAL A 53 -7.09 -1.27 -8.24
N GLN A 54 -7.31 0.04 -8.14
CA GLN A 54 -6.96 0.79 -6.94
C GLN A 54 -8.10 0.75 -5.91
N GLY A 55 -7.73 0.84 -4.63
CA GLY A 55 -8.64 0.91 -3.51
C GLY A 55 -9.53 2.15 -3.55
N ALA A 56 -10.80 1.97 -3.19
CA ALA A 56 -11.73 3.08 -3.07
C ALA A 56 -11.58 3.80 -1.71
N HIS A 57 -12.35 4.88 -1.48
CA HIS A 57 -12.39 5.57 -0.18
C HIS A 57 -12.90 4.70 0.99
N ASP A 58 -13.51 3.55 0.71
CA ASP A 58 -14.01 2.59 1.68
C ASP A 58 -13.02 1.42 1.81
N PHE A 59 -12.58 1.15 3.03
CA PHE A 59 -11.65 0.07 3.35
C PHE A 59 -12.18 -1.33 2.98
N ALA A 60 -13.49 -1.48 2.79
CA ALA A 60 -14.09 -2.73 2.35
C ALA A 60 -13.85 -3.05 0.86
N VAL A 61 -13.40 -2.08 0.07
CA VAL A 61 -13.30 -2.18 -1.39
C VAL A 61 -11.84 -2.10 -1.82
N HIS A 62 -11.27 -3.28 -2.10
CA HIS A 62 -9.98 -3.45 -2.78
C HIS A 62 -8.73 -3.04 -1.99
N TRP A 63 -8.70 -3.44 -0.71
CA TRP A 63 -7.57 -3.22 0.17
C TRP A 63 -7.16 -4.49 0.93
N LEU A 64 -5.87 -4.60 1.27
CA LEU A 64 -5.36 -5.52 2.28
C LEU A 64 -4.99 -4.76 3.56
N GLY A 65 -5.33 -5.35 4.71
CA GLY A 65 -5.13 -4.72 6.01
C GLY A 65 -4.37 -5.61 7.00
N TRP A 66 -3.53 -4.98 7.81
CA TRP A 66 -2.79 -5.59 8.92
C TRP A 66 -3.07 -4.84 10.21
N TRP A 67 -3.16 -5.58 11.32
CA TRP A 67 -3.55 -5.04 12.63
C TRP A 67 -2.40 -5.14 13.63
N GLY A 68 -1.87 -3.98 14.05
CA GLY A 68 -0.86 -3.95 15.12
C GLY A 68 0.45 -4.66 14.79
N GLU A 69 0.71 -5.00 13.54
CA GLU A 69 1.90 -5.72 13.07
C GLU A 69 2.58 -4.95 11.94
N ASP A 70 3.88 -5.17 11.76
CA ASP A 70 4.59 -4.71 10.56
C ASP A 70 4.38 -5.75 9.44
N ALA A 71 4.60 -5.37 8.18
CA ALA A 71 4.52 -6.32 7.07
C ALA A 71 5.64 -6.13 6.04
N ALA A 72 5.93 -7.22 5.35
CA ALA A 72 6.70 -7.24 4.12
C ALA A 72 5.84 -7.73 2.96
N ILE A 73 5.87 -7.03 1.84
CA ILE A 73 5.19 -7.38 0.60
C ILE A 73 6.28 -7.58 -0.46
N THR A 74 6.33 -8.74 -1.10
CA THR A 74 7.31 -9.03 -2.17
C THR A 74 6.59 -9.44 -3.44
N ILE A 75 6.92 -8.75 -4.54
CA ILE A 75 6.47 -9.03 -5.90
C ILE A 75 7.61 -9.72 -6.64
N ASP A 76 7.32 -10.85 -7.30
CA ASP A 76 8.18 -11.43 -8.33
C ASP A 76 7.68 -10.95 -9.69
N LEU A 77 8.44 -10.10 -10.37
CA LEU A 77 8.12 -9.59 -11.70
C LEU A 77 8.26 -10.67 -12.80
N GLU A 78 8.76 -11.86 -12.42
CA GLU A 78 9.00 -13.07 -13.22
C GLU A 78 10.13 -12.93 -14.25
N GLU A 79 10.41 -11.70 -14.69
CA GLU A 79 11.47 -11.37 -15.63
C GLU A 79 12.33 -10.21 -15.12
N MET A 80 13.53 -10.08 -15.68
CA MET A 80 14.41 -8.95 -15.41
C MET A 80 13.93 -7.75 -16.23
N ILE A 81 13.50 -6.69 -15.54
CA ILE A 81 13.01 -5.45 -16.15
C ILE A 81 13.80 -4.25 -15.65
N LYS A 82 13.72 -3.14 -16.37
CA LYS A 82 14.32 -1.87 -15.98
C LYS A 82 13.23 -0.79 -15.85
N PRO A 83 12.56 -0.72 -14.69
CA PRO A 83 11.55 0.29 -14.44
C PRO A 83 12.17 1.66 -14.17
N GLU A 84 11.36 2.70 -14.30
CA GLU A 84 11.64 4.07 -13.91
C GLU A 84 11.10 4.40 -12.51
N LYS A 85 9.93 3.87 -12.16
CA LYS A 85 9.26 4.14 -10.88
C LYS A 85 8.46 2.97 -10.35
N ILE A 86 8.30 2.96 -9.04
CA ILE A 86 7.54 1.96 -8.28
C ILE A 86 6.63 2.73 -7.31
N GLU A 87 5.35 2.39 -7.25
CA GLU A 87 4.37 3.08 -6.41
C GLU A 87 3.56 2.09 -5.57
N ILE A 88 3.16 2.51 -4.37
CA ILE A 88 2.31 1.76 -3.46
C ILE A 88 1.33 2.72 -2.80
N GLY A 89 0.04 2.36 -2.78
CA GLY A 89 -0.99 3.17 -2.16
C GLY A 89 -1.36 2.72 -0.75
N THR A 90 -1.88 3.66 0.04
CA THR A 90 -2.28 3.46 1.44
C THR A 90 -3.55 4.23 1.77
N LEU A 91 -4.27 3.76 2.79
CA LEU A 91 -5.53 4.33 3.24
C LEU A 91 -5.41 4.90 4.66
N TRP A 92 -6.07 6.03 4.90
CA TRP A 92 -6.34 6.59 6.21
C TRP A 92 -7.85 6.70 6.43
N ASP A 93 -8.30 6.21 7.58
CA ASP A 93 -9.63 6.43 8.14
C ASP A 93 -9.53 6.35 9.66
N GLY A 94 -9.23 7.49 10.28
CA GLY A 94 -9.00 7.58 11.72
C GLY A 94 -10.17 7.08 12.56
N ARG A 95 -11.42 7.17 12.08
CA ARG A 95 -12.60 6.66 12.81
C ARG A 95 -12.69 5.13 12.80
N SER A 96 -12.13 4.52 11.77
CA SER A 96 -12.04 3.07 11.59
C SER A 96 -10.70 2.52 12.09
N TRP A 97 -9.92 3.35 12.81
CA TRP A 97 -8.64 3.01 13.41
C TRP A 97 -7.56 2.69 12.36
N ILE A 98 -7.73 3.23 11.14
CA ILE A 98 -6.82 3.03 10.01
C ILE A 98 -5.92 4.26 9.91
N LEU A 99 -4.62 4.04 10.05
CA LEU A 99 -3.59 5.07 9.90
C LEU A 99 -2.64 4.71 8.75
N HIS A 100 -2.01 5.72 8.17
CA HIS A 100 -0.90 5.49 7.25
C HIS A 100 0.27 4.84 8.01
N PRO A 101 1.02 3.92 7.38
CA PRO A 101 2.23 3.35 8.00
C PRO A 101 3.21 4.42 8.45
N SER A 102 3.95 4.18 9.55
CA SER A 102 4.99 5.12 10.01
C SER A 102 6.16 5.19 9.05
N SER A 103 6.47 4.10 8.35
CA SER A 103 7.37 4.13 7.23
C SER A 103 7.12 3.03 6.21
N ILE A 104 7.49 3.32 4.97
CA ILE A 104 7.51 2.37 3.86
C ILE A 104 8.89 2.43 3.22
N THR A 105 9.60 1.32 3.26
CA THR A 105 10.91 1.16 2.62
C THR A 105 10.77 0.29 1.39
N CYS A 106 11.19 0.78 0.22
CA CYS A 106 11.23 -0.01 -1.00
C CYS A 106 12.65 -0.57 -1.21
N LEU A 107 12.72 -1.87 -1.47
CA LEU A 107 13.93 -2.60 -1.81
C LEU A 107 13.72 -3.35 -3.12
N VAL A 108 14.80 -3.58 -3.85
CA VAL A 108 14.79 -4.33 -5.11
C VAL A 108 15.86 -5.40 -5.12
N SER A 109 15.65 -6.47 -5.90
CA SER A 109 16.60 -7.58 -6.04
C SER A 109 16.54 -8.18 -7.45
N LYS A 110 17.64 -8.81 -7.86
CA LYS A 110 17.73 -9.62 -9.09
C LYS A 110 17.42 -11.10 -8.85
N ASP A 111 17.69 -11.60 -7.64
CA ASP A 111 17.71 -13.02 -7.31
C ASP A 111 16.73 -13.43 -6.20
N GLY A 112 16.05 -12.46 -5.59
CA GLY A 112 15.09 -12.69 -4.51
C GLY A 112 15.74 -13.03 -3.17
N LYS A 113 17.07 -12.92 -3.06
CA LYS A 113 17.85 -13.21 -1.84
C LYS A 113 18.48 -11.95 -1.30
N GLU A 114 19.27 -11.26 -2.12
CA GLU A 114 19.98 -10.04 -1.74
C GLU A 114 19.17 -8.82 -2.20
N PHE A 115 18.78 -7.96 -1.26
CA PHE A 115 17.95 -6.79 -1.53
C PHE A 115 18.71 -5.49 -1.27
N SER A 116 18.67 -4.58 -2.25
CA SER A 116 19.17 -3.22 -2.11
C SER A 116 18.02 -2.25 -1.89
N ARG A 117 18.11 -1.42 -0.84
CA ARG A 117 17.14 -0.34 -0.58
C ARG A 117 17.28 0.77 -1.62
N ILE A 118 16.14 1.20 -2.19
CA ILE A 118 16.09 2.29 -3.19
C ILE A 118 15.46 3.57 -2.63
N GLY A 119 14.70 3.46 -1.53
CA GLY A 119 14.13 4.63 -0.85
C GLY A 119 13.39 4.28 0.42
N LYS A 120 13.00 5.30 1.18
CA LYS A 120 12.13 5.19 2.35
C LYS A 120 11.31 6.48 2.47
N HIS A 121 10.01 6.31 2.68
CA HIS A 121 9.13 7.39 3.11
C HIS A 121 8.81 7.21 4.59
N GLU A 122 8.77 8.31 5.34
CA GLU A 122 8.41 8.34 6.75
C GLU A 122 7.20 9.26 6.94
N VAL A 123 6.22 8.80 7.70
CA VAL A 123 5.04 9.57 8.06
C VAL A 123 5.22 10.06 9.49
N ASN A 124 5.31 11.38 9.64
CA ASN A 124 5.54 12.02 10.93
C ASN A 124 4.24 12.60 11.50
N GLY A 125 4.19 12.69 12.82
CA GLY A 125 3.09 13.36 13.52
C GLY A 125 1.93 12.42 13.88
N PRO A 126 0.90 12.98 14.52
CA PRO A 126 -0.14 12.18 15.14
C PRO A 126 -1.20 11.65 14.15
N GLN A 127 -1.19 12.01 12.88
CA GLN A 127 -2.17 11.53 11.89
C GLN A 127 -3.65 11.78 12.26
N GLN A 128 -3.95 12.91 12.92
CA GLN A 128 -5.33 13.27 13.31
C GLN A 128 -6.21 13.63 12.11
N PHE A 129 -5.60 14.24 11.08
CA PHE A 129 -6.26 14.61 9.84
C PHE A 129 -5.26 14.38 8.71
N GLU A 130 -5.52 13.38 7.89
CA GLU A 130 -4.67 13.00 6.77
C GLU A 130 -5.50 12.90 5.49
N GLU A 131 -4.83 12.88 4.35
CA GLU A 131 -5.43 12.50 3.08
C GLU A 131 -5.94 11.05 3.17
N THR A 132 -7.18 10.83 2.72
CA THR A 132 -7.82 9.50 2.75
C THR A 132 -6.97 8.45 2.06
N THR A 133 -6.41 8.76 0.89
CA THR A 133 -5.53 7.88 0.15
C THR A 133 -4.22 8.58 -0.12
N ARG A 134 -3.10 7.87 0.03
CA ARG A 134 -1.77 8.39 -0.31
C ARG A 134 -0.98 7.36 -1.07
N ASP A 135 -0.41 7.79 -2.19
CA ASP A 135 0.51 6.99 -3.01
C ASP A 135 1.96 7.38 -2.71
N TYR A 136 2.82 6.39 -2.51
CA TYR A 136 4.25 6.59 -2.25
C TYR A 136 5.07 6.14 -3.45
N THR A 137 5.71 7.10 -4.10
CA THR A 137 6.55 6.86 -5.29
C THR A 137 8.01 6.68 -4.92
N PHE A 138 8.66 5.68 -5.53
CA PHE A 138 10.08 5.40 -5.43
C PHE A 138 10.69 5.39 -6.83
N MET A 139 11.79 6.13 -7.01
CA MET A 139 12.54 6.09 -8.28
C MET A 139 13.35 4.80 -8.35
N ALA A 140 13.15 4.03 -9.41
CA ALA A 140 13.87 2.79 -9.62
C ALA A 140 15.34 3.07 -10.02
N PRO A 141 16.27 2.17 -9.67
CA PRO A 141 17.67 2.32 -10.06
C PRO A 141 17.84 2.05 -11.57
N ALA A 142 18.90 2.59 -12.17
CA ALA A 142 19.19 2.40 -13.60
C ALA A 142 19.62 0.97 -14.00
N GLN A 143 19.45 -0.01 -13.11
CA GLN A 143 19.79 -1.42 -13.30
C GLN A 143 18.54 -2.28 -13.43
N GLU A 144 18.67 -3.44 -14.06
CA GLU A 144 17.58 -4.41 -14.10
C GLU A 144 17.29 -5.00 -12.71
N ILE A 145 16.02 -5.25 -12.45
CA ILE A 145 15.49 -5.87 -11.22
C ILE A 145 14.45 -6.92 -11.60
N ARG A 146 14.22 -7.89 -10.73
CA ARG A 146 13.14 -8.88 -10.85
C ARG A 146 12.22 -8.90 -9.64
N TYR A 147 12.72 -8.56 -8.47
CA TYR A 147 11.94 -8.55 -7.24
C TYR A 147 11.83 -7.13 -6.71
N VAL A 148 10.62 -6.78 -6.27
CA VAL A 148 10.34 -5.56 -5.52
C VAL A 148 9.84 -5.99 -4.14
N ARG A 149 10.41 -5.43 -3.07
CA ARG A 149 9.98 -5.67 -1.70
C ARG A 149 9.70 -4.37 -0.99
N PHE A 150 8.53 -4.28 -0.38
CA PHE A 150 8.20 -3.25 0.58
C PHE A 150 8.36 -3.81 1.99
N VAL A 151 9.06 -3.06 2.84
CA VAL A 151 9.06 -3.26 4.30
C VAL A 151 8.29 -2.11 4.91
N ILE A 152 7.16 -2.43 5.54
CA ILE A 152 6.16 -1.49 6.02
C ILE A 152 6.14 -1.57 7.55
N THR A 153 6.47 -0.46 8.18
CA THR A 153 6.36 -0.32 9.64
C THR A 153 5.02 0.30 9.98
N ARG A 154 4.26 -0.35 10.86
CA ARG A 154 2.95 0.15 11.30
C ARG A 154 3.04 1.54 11.90
N ALA A 155 1.92 2.27 11.92
CA ALA A 155 1.84 3.60 12.54
C ALA A 155 2.20 3.58 14.04
N GLY A 156 1.88 2.47 14.70
CA GLY A 156 1.96 2.32 16.15
C GLY A 156 0.56 2.28 16.77
N PRO A 157 0.46 2.41 18.10
CA PRO A 157 -0.83 2.55 18.76
C PRO A 157 -1.56 3.83 18.35
N LEU A 158 -2.87 3.82 18.50
CA LEU A 158 -3.73 4.97 18.23
C LEU A 158 -3.31 6.17 19.11
N PRO A 159 -3.07 7.35 18.51
CA PRO A 159 -2.55 8.50 19.26
C PRO A 159 -3.62 9.17 20.15
N LYS A 160 -3.16 10.12 20.97
CA LYS A 160 -3.96 10.82 22.01
C LYS A 160 -5.28 11.45 21.56
N TRP A 161 -5.42 11.79 20.28
CA TRP A 161 -6.64 12.40 19.76
C TRP A 161 -7.73 11.36 19.48
N HIS A 162 -7.38 10.07 19.43
CA HIS A 162 -8.30 8.99 19.12
C HIS A 162 -9.00 8.51 20.40
N ALA A 163 -10.30 8.23 20.32
CA ALA A 163 -11.11 7.82 21.48
C ALA A 163 -10.63 6.50 22.12
N SER A 164 -9.98 5.65 21.33
CA SER A 164 -9.33 4.40 21.75
C SER A 164 -7.81 4.56 21.84
N GLU A 165 -7.31 5.65 22.43
CA GLU A 165 -5.87 5.89 22.61
C GLU A 165 -5.15 4.65 23.16
N GLY A 166 -3.99 4.32 22.58
CA GLY A 166 -3.13 3.22 23.04
C GLY A 166 -3.51 1.84 22.50
N GLU A 167 -4.68 1.67 21.90
CA GLU A 167 -5.02 0.45 21.17
C GLU A 167 -4.22 0.35 19.86
N PRO A 168 -4.01 -0.86 19.30
CA PRO A 168 -3.37 -0.99 18.00
C PRO A 168 -4.16 -0.27 16.89
N SER A 169 -3.47 0.07 15.80
CA SER A 169 -4.11 0.58 14.59
C SER A 169 -4.01 -0.43 13.45
N TRP A 170 -4.89 -0.28 12.48
CA TRP A 170 -4.71 -0.87 11.16
C TRP A 170 -3.77 -0.02 10.32
N PHE A 171 -3.09 -0.66 9.37
CA PHE A 171 -2.69 0.00 8.14
C PHE A 171 -3.18 -0.82 6.95
N PHE A 172 -3.44 -0.13 5.84
CA PHE A 172 -4.05 -0.68 4.64
C PHE A 172 -3.21 -0.33 3.42
N VAL A 173 -3.11 -1.26 2.48
CA VAL A 173 -2.38 -1.13 1.22
C VAL A 173 -3.26 -1.61 0.06
N ASP A 174 -3.22 -0.87 -1.05
CA ASP A 174 -3.80 -1.24 -2.34
C ASP A 174 -2.70 -1.29 -3.42
N GLU A 175 -3.13 -1.44 -4.67
CA GLU A 175 -2.36 -1.56 -5.91
C GLU A 175 -0.91 -1.06 -5.83
N ILE A 176 0.00 -1.97 -6.20
CA ILE A 176 1.41 -1.69 -6.41
C ILE A 176 1.66 -1.66 -7.91
N THR A 177 2.23 -0.55 -8.37
CA THR A 177 2.55 -0.38 -9.78
C THR A 177 4.04 -0.28 -10.00
N VAL A 178 4.51 -0.78 -11.14
CA VAL A 178 5.90 -0.72 -11.58
C VAL A 178 5.91 -0.26 -13.03
N PHE A 179 6.45 0.94 -13.29
CA PHE A 179 6.51 1.56 -14.61
C PHE A 179 7.95 1.87 -14.98
#